data_AF-A0A7Y3CCJ0-F1
#
_entry.id   AF-A0A7Y3CCJ0-F1
#
_cell.length_a   1.000
_cell.length_b   1.000
_cell.length_c   1.000
_cell.angle_alpha   90.00
_cell.angle_beta   90.00
_cell.angle_gamma   90.00
#
_symmetry.space_group_name_H-M   'P 1'
#
loop_
_entity.id
_entity.type
_entity.pdbx_description
1 polymer ?
#
loop_
_entity_poly.entity_id
_entity_poly.type
_entity_poly.pdbx_seq_one_letter_code
_entity_poly.pdbx_strand_id
1 'polypeptide(L)'
;MLRSKFWQALFAIGPIAMLFLGMIAYFIFLFFIFNNMDDFNHSSGNYSASLILGNLSVFLIFIFLAVLVSIGSLVFYIVHAANNPNLRENNMLLVWILLFIFANGIGQLIYWIIEIVNKRDKEIISG
;
A
#
# COMPACT_ATOMS: atom_id res chain seq x y z
N MET A 1 -8.95 2.90 17.16
CA MET A 1 -8.42 2.90 15.76
C MET A 1 -9.42 2.36 14.74
N LEU A 2 -9.97 1.15 14.91
CA LEU A 2 -10.85 0.51 13.92
C LEU A 2 -12.11 1.30 13.50
N ARG A 3 -12.63 2.21 14.35
CA ARG A 3 -13.77 3.09 14.04
C ARG A 3 -13.40 4.47 13.48
N SER A 4 -12.11 4.85 13.51
CA SER A 4 -11.65 6.17 13.06
C SER A 4 -11.57 6.20 11.55
N LYS A 5 -12.21 7.21 10.94
CA LYS A 5 -12.23 7.40 9.48
C LYS A 5 -10.83 7.56 8.89
N PHE A 6 -9.94 8.24 9.63
CA PHE A 6 -8.56 8.47 9.20
C PHE A 6 -7.78 7.16 9.04
N TRP A 7 -7.76 6.31 10.06
CA TRP A 7 -7.01 5.05 10.02
C TRP A 7 -7.56 4.08 8.97
N GLN A 8 -8.88 4.06 8.77
CA GLN A 8 -9.49 3.29 7.70
C GLN A 8 -9.02 3.78 6.32
N ALA A 9 -9.15 5.09 6.04
CA ALA A 9 -8.71 5.65 4.77
C ALA A 9 -7.21 5.46 4.52
N LEU A 10 -6.38 5.69 5.54
CA LEU A 10 -4.93 5.55 5.46
C LEU A 10 -4.51 4.14 5.05
N PHE A 11 -5.08 3.11 5.68
CA PHE A 11 -4.73 1.73 5.36
C PHE A 11 -5.37 1.26 4.05
N ALA A 12 -6.57 1.70 3.68
CA ALA A 12 -7.15 1.35 2.37
C ALA A 12 -6.33 1.92 1.20
N ILE A 13 -5.92 3.18 1.31
CA ILE A 13 -5.26 3.90 0.23
C ILE A 13 -3.75 3.69 0.28
N GLY A 14 -3.19 3.48 1.48
CA GLY A 14 -1.74 3.40 1.73
C GLY A 14 -0.98 2.45 0.80
N PRO A 15 -1.34 1.16 0.71
CA PRO A 15 -0.65 0.22 -0.18
C PRO A 15 -0.69 0.66 -1.66
N ILE A 16 -1.82 1.20 -2.11
CA ILE A 16 -1.99 1.68 -3.50
C ILE A 16 -1.15 2.95 -3.72
N ALA A 17 -1.20 3.90 -2.79
CA ALA A 17 -0.40 5.12 -2.87
C ALA A 17 1.11 4.81 -2.85
N MET A 18 1.55 3.88 -2.01
CA MET A 18 2.95 3.42 -1.96
C MET A 18 3.35 2.74 -3.27
N LEU A 19 2.45 2.02 -3.94
CA LEU A 19 2.71 1.45 -5.27
C LEU A 19 2.95 2.57 -6.30
N PHE A 20 2.07 3.57 -6.38
CA PHE A 20 2.25 4.68 -7.32
C PHE A 20 3.50 5.51 -7.01
N LEU A 21 3.74 5.82 -5.74
CA LEU A 21 4.97 6.50 -5.31
C LEU A 21 6.22 5.68 -5.64
N GLY A 22 6.16 4.35 -5.45
CA GLY A 22 7.24 3.45 -5.81
C GLY A 22 7.51 3.42 -7.32
N MET A 23 6.47 3.44 -8.15
CA MET A 23 6.62 3.56 -9.60
C MET A 23 7.27 4.88 -10.00
N ILE A 24 6.84 6.00 -9.42
CA ILE A 24 7.44 7.32 -9.66
C ILE A 24 8.91 7.31 -9.24
N ALA A 25 9.23 6.81 -8.05
CA ALA A 25 10.60 6.71 -7.56
C ALA A 25 11.47 5.82 -8.47
N TYR A 26 10.90 4.73 -8.99
CA TYR A 26 11.57 3.86 -9.95
C TYR A 26 11.87 4.58 -11.28
N PHE A 27 10.93 5.35 -11.82
CA PHE A 27 11.19 6.16 -13.02
C PHE A 27 12.25 7.23 -12.80
N ILE A 28 12.22 7.90 -11.64
CA ILE A 28 13.26 8.87 -11.26
C ILE A 28 14.63 8.18 -11.18
N PHE A 29 14.70 7.00 -10.56
CA PHE A 29 15.91 6.20 -10.49
C PHE A 29 16.45 5.84 -11.88
N LEU A 30 15.59 5.35 -12.78
CA LEU A 30 15.99 5.03 -14.15
C LEU A 30 16.47 6.26 -14.91
N PHE A 31 15.72 7.36 -14.84
CA PHE A 31 16.09 8.63 -15.48
C PHE A 31 17.44 9.13 -14.97
N PHE A 32 17.67 9.02 -13.67
CA PHE A 32 18.95 9.34 -13.07
C PHE A 32 20.08 8.47 -13.60
N ILE A 33 19.90 7.14 -13.66
CA ILE A 33 20.92 6.24 -14.21
C ILE A 33 21.24 6.58 -15.67
N PHE A 34 20.23 6.76 -16.51
CA PHE A 34 20.43 7.03 -17.94
C PHE A 34 21.14 8.36 -18.20
N ASN A 35 20.81 9.43 -17.46
CA ASN A 35 21.46 10.73 -17.65
C ASN A 35 22.92 10.75 -17.20
N ASN A 36 23.30 9.89 -16.25
CA ASN A 36 24.66 9.83 -15.72
C ASN A 36 25.48 8.67 -16.34
N MET A 37 24.97 8.01 -17.39
CA MET A 37 25.66 6.87 -18.02
C MET A 37 27.04 7.23 -18.57
N ASP A 38 27.20 8.42 -19.14
CA ASP A 38 28.49 8.85 -19.68
C ASP A 38 29.52 9.04 -18.56
N ASP A 39 29.11 9.62 -17.44
CA ASP A 39 29.97 9.79 -16.25
C ASP A 39 30.32 8.44 -15.63
N PHE A 40 29.42 7.46 -15.65
CA PHE A 40 29.71 6.10 -15.16
C PHE A 40 30.76 5.36 -16.00
N ASN A 41 30.85 5.65 -17.29
CA ASN A 41 31.83 5.04 -18.19
C ASN A 41 33.23 5.66 -18.08
N HIS A 42 33.33 6.93 -17.67
CA HIS A 42 34.59 7.68 -17.59
C HIS A 42 35.15 7.78 -16.16
N SER A 43 34.35 7.49 -15.14
CA SER A 43 34.76 7.53 -13.73
C SER A 43 35.45 6.22 -13.31
N SER A 44 36.59 6.32 -12.62
CA SER A 44 37.22 5.15 -11.98
C SER A 44 36.24 4.45 -11.03
N GLY A 45 36.16 3.12 -11.12
CA GLY A 45 34.99 2.30 -10.72
C GLY A 45 34.47 2.39 -9.27
N ASN A 46 35.14 3.13 -8.38
CA ASN A 46 34.66 3.35 -7.01
C ASN A 46 33.61 4.48 -6.92
N TYR A 47 33.74 5.56 -7.70
CA TYR A 47 32.80 6.69 -7.64
C TYR A 47 31.43 6.29 -8.19
N SER A 48 31.42 5.66 -9.36
CA SER A 48 30.21 5.15 -10.02
C SER A 48 29.47 4.09 -9.20
N ALA A 49 30.18 3.16 -8.55
CA ALA A 49 29.56 2.15 -7.70
C ALA A 49 28.86 2.74 -6.46
N SER A 50 29.52 3.67 -5.75
CA SER A 50 28.96 4.29 -4.54
C SER A 50 27.64 5.03 -4.80
N LEU A 51 27.56 5.68 -5.96
CA LEU A 51 26.45 6.53 -6.36
C LEU A 51 25.23 5.69 -6.79
N ILE A 52 25.46 4.55 -7.44
CA ILE A 52 24.43 3.55 -7.76
C ILE A 52 23.94 2.85 -6.48
N LEU A 53 24.85 2.40 -5.62
CA LEU A 53 24.52 1.71 -4.36
C LEU A 53 23.76 2.62 -3.38
N GLY A 54 24.10 3.92 -3.32
CA GLY A 54 23.37 4.90 -2.51
C GLY A 54 21.91 5.06 -2.95
N ASN A 55 21.68 5.20 -4.26
CA ASN A 55 20.32 5.30 -4.78
C ASN A 55 19.53 3.98 -4.62
N LEU A 56 20.19 2.84 -4.83
CA LEU A 56 19.58 1.52 -4.62
C LEU A 56 19.19 1.30 -3.16
N SER A 57 20.03 1.72 -2.21
CA SER A 57 19.73 1.54 -0.78
C SER A 57 18.54 2.38 -0.32
N VAL A 58 18.38 3.61 -0.80
CA VAL A 58 17.17 4.42 -0.56
C VAL A 58 15.93 3.74 -1.14
N PHE A 59 16.03 3.21 -2.36
CA PHE A 59 14.93 2.48 -3.00
C PHE A 59 14.54 1.22 -2.22
N LEU A 60 15.52 0.46 -1.69
CA LEU A 60 15.28 -0.71 -0.85
C LEU A 60 14.59 -0.35 0.48
N ILE A 61 15.00 0.74 1.13
CA ILE A 61 14.33 1.24 2.34
C ILE A 61 12.87 1.59 2.05
N PHE A 62 12.60 2.23 0.91
CA PHE A 62 11.24 2.55 0.49
C PHE A 62 10.40 1.29 0.26
N ILE A 63 10.94 0.29 -0.44
CA ILE A 63 10.26 -1.01 -0.63
C ILE A 63 9.94 -1.65 0.72
N PHE A 64 10.90 -1.67 1.64
CA PHE A 64 10.69 -2.24 2.97
C PHE A 64 9.55 -1.54 3.72
N LEU A 65 9.50 -0.20 3.66
CA LEU A 65 8.40 0.57 4.23
C LEU A 65 7.06 0.25 3.56
N ALA A 66 7.02 0.12 2.23
CA ALA A 66 5.81 -0.25 1.48
C ALA A 66 5.28 -1.63 1.90
N VAL A 67 6.18 -2.59 2.12
CA VAL A 67 5.83 -3.93 2.60
C VAL A 67 5.24 -3.85 4.01
N LEU A 68 5.87 -3.11 4.93
CA LEU A 68 5.35 -2.93 6.29
C LEU A 68 3.95 -2.30 6.30
N VAL A 69 3.73 -1.26 5.49
CA VAL A 69 2.41 -0.63 5.35
C VAL A 69 1.38 -1.60 4.78
N SER A 70 1.78 -2.43 3.80
CA SER A 70 0.88 -3.42 3.18
C SER A 70 0.49 -4.53 4.13
N ILE A 71 1.43 -5.05 4.92
CA ILE A 71 1.15 -6.04 5.97
C ILE A 71 0.29 -5.43 7.06
N GLY A 72 0.61 -4.21 7.51
CA GLY A 72 -0.19 -3.48 8.51
C GLY A 72 -1.63 -3.27 8.05
N SER A 73 -1.82 -2.90 6.78
CA SER A 73 -3.14 -2.75 6.18
C SER A 73 -3.90 -4.08 6.11
N LEU A 74 -3.22 -5.15 5.69
CA LEU A 74 -3.83 -6.48 5.62
C LEU A 74 -4.36 -6.93 6.98
N VAL A 75 -3.53 -6.84 8.01
CA VAL A 75 -3.92 -7.17 9.38
C VAL A 75 -5.08 -6.28 9.85
N PHE A 76 -5.00 -4.97 9.59
CA PHE A 76 -6.05 -4.03 9.97
C PHE A 76 -7.41 -4.40 9.37
N TYR A 77 -7.46 -4.71 8.06
CA TYR A 77 -8.71 -5.03 7.38
C TYR A 77 -9.26 -6.41 7.72
N ILE A 78 -8.40 -7.41 7.95
CA ILE A 78 -8.84 -8.71 8.47
C ILE A 78 -9.50 -8.54 9.84
N VAL A 79 -8.86 -7.82 10.76
CA VAL A 79 -9.42 -7.55 12.09
C VAL A 79 -10.71 -6.73 12.00
N HIS A 80 -10.77 -5.75 11.09
CA HIS A 80 -11.99 -4.96 10.88
C HIS A 80 -13.15 -5.83 10.37
N ALA A 81 -12.90 -6.70 9.40
CA ALA A 81 -13.92 -7.60 8.86
C ALA A 81 -14.39 -8.63 9.88
N ALA A 82 -13.48 -9.23 10.66
CA ALA A 82 -13.82 -10.20 11.70
C ALA A 82 -14.68 -9.60 12.83
N ASN A 83 -14.53 -8.29 13.09
CA ASN A 83 -15.33 -7.56 14.07
C ASN A 83 -16.60 -6.93 13.48
N ASN A 84 -16.87 -7.07 12.18
CA ASN A 84 -18.07 -6.54 11.56
C ASN A 84 -19.24 -7.52 11.75
N PRO A 85 -20.27 -7.18 12.56
CA PRO A 85 -21.37 -8.09 12.85
C PRO A 85 -22.16 -8.50 11.60
N ASN A 86 -22.21 -7.64 10.57
CA ASN A 86 -22.87 -7.96 9.29
C ASN A 86 -22.18 -9.07 8.50
N LEU A 87 -20.89 -9.32 8.76
CA LEU A 87 -20.10 -10.30 8.04
C LEU A 87 -19.83 -11.55 8.87
N ARG A 88 -19.77 -11.41 10.20
CA ARG A 88 -19.33 -12.47 11.12
C ARG A 88 -20.20 -13.73 11.07
N GLU A 89 -21.50 -13.57 10.80
CA GLU A 89 -22.46 -14.68 10.77
C GLU A 89 -22.68 -15.26 9.37
N ASN A 90 -21.96 -14.75 8.36
CA ASN A 90 -22.11 -15.13 6.97
C ASN A 90 -20.78 -15.59 6.36
N ASN A 91 -20.84 -16.51 5.39
CA ASN A 91 -19.71 -16.93 4.55
C ASN A 91 -19.04 -15.74 3.82
N MET A 92 -19.71 -14.58 3.77
CA MET A 92 -19.16 -13.34 3.24
C MET A 92 -17.87 -12.88 3.94
N LEU A 93 -17.67 -13.20 5.22
CA LEU A 93 -16.41 -12.91 5.92
C LEU A 93 -15.21 -13.59 5.23
N LEU A 94 -15.34 -14.88 4.90
CA LEU A 94 -14.30 -15.64 4.23
C LEU A 94 -13.98 -15.04 2.85
N VAL A 95 -15.01 -14.67 2.09
CA VAL A 95 -14.85 -14.03 0.77
C VAL A 95 -14.02 -12.74 0.88
N TRP A 96 -14.30 -11.89 1.88
CA TRP A 96 -13.54 -10.67 2.10
C TRP A 96 -12.09 -10.93 2.51
N ILE A 97 -11.84 -11.90 3.40
CA ILE A 97 -10.48 -12.27 3.80
C ILE A 97 -9.70 -12.79 2.58
N LEU A 98 -10.30 -13.65 1.75
CA LEU A 98 -9.68 -14.10 0.50
C LEU A 98 -9.37 -12.92 -0.42
N LEU A 99 -10.29 -11.96 -0.60
CA LEU A 99 -10.05 -10.76 -1.39
C LEU A 99 -8.90 -9.92 -0.83
N PHE A 100 -8.76 -9.79 0.49
CA PHE A 100 -7.64 -9.05 1.07
C PHE A 100 -6.29 -9.72 0.84
N ILE A 101 -6.24 -11.05 0.86
CA ILE A 101 -4.99 -11.79 0.65
C ILE A 101 -4.59 -11.73 -0.84
N PHE A 102 -5.52 -12.02 -1.75
CA PHE A 102 -5.22 -12.15 -3.17
C PHE A 102 -5.22 -10.82 -3.94
N ALA A 103 -6.11 -9.89 -3.60
CA ALA A 103 -6.19 -8.58 -4.27
C ALA A 103 -5.52 -7.44 -3.49
N ASN A 104 -5.07 -7.71 -2.25
CA ASN A 104 -4.36 -6.77 -1.37
C ASN A 104 -4.97 -5.36 -1.36
N GLY A 105 -4.19 -4.32 -1.64
CA GLY A 105 -4.62 -2.92 -1.61
C GLY A 105 -5.94 -2.64 -2.34
N ILE A 106 -6.19 -3.29 -3.48
CA ILE A 106 -7.46 -3.14 -4.21
C ILE A 106 -8.63 -3.76 -3.43
N GLY A 107 -8.46 -4.98 -2.91
CA GLY A 107 -9.50 -5.63 -2.11
C GLY A 107 -9.85 -4.85 -0.85
N GLN A 108 -8.85 -4.28 -0.19
CA GLN A 108 -9.00 -3.43 1.00
C GLN A 108 -9.72 -2.11 0.69
N LEU A 109 -9.38 -1.46 -0.44
CA LEU A 109 -10.04 -0.25 -0.91
C LEU A 109 -11.53 -0.49 -1.21
N ILE A 110 -11.84 -1.55 -1.97
CA ILE A 110 -13.22 -1.91 -2.33
C ILE A 110 -14.04 -2.16 -1.06
N TYR A 111 -13.50 -2.91 -0.12
CA TYR A 111 -14.14 -3.15 1.16
C TYR A 111 -14.41 -1.87 1.93
N TRP A 112 -13.44 -0.97 2.01
CA TRP A 112 -13.61 0.30 2.70
C TRP A 112 -14.75 1.13 2.10
N ILE A 113 -14.86 1.20 0.78
CA ILE A 113 -15.94 1.93 0.11
C ILE A 113 -17.30 1.26 0.38
N ILE A 114 -17.41 -0.06 0.17
CA ILE A 114 -18.69 -0.76 0.18
C ILE A 114 -19.20 -1.02 1.61
N GLU A 115 -18.34 -1.53 2.49
CA GLU A 115 -18.75 -1.99 3.83
C GLU A 115 -18.67 -0.89 4.88
N ILE A 116 -17.73 0.06 4.74
CA ILE A 116 -17.50 1.08 5.76
C ILE A 116 -18.17 2.40 5.39
N VAL A 117 -17.92 2.93 4.19
CA VAL A 117 -18.47 4.23 3.77
C VAL A 117 -19.96 4.13 3.49
N ASN A 118 -20.38 3.26 2.55
CA ASN A 118 -21.78 3.20 2.12
C ASN A 118 -22.76 2.75 3.22
N LYS A 119 -22.35 1.88 4.13
CA LYS A 119 -23.27 1.38 5.19
C LYS A 119 -23.44 2.38 6.35
N ARG A 120 -22.45 3.25 6.61
CA ARG A 120 -22.62 4.34 7.58
C ARG A 120 -23.63 5.39 7.11
N ASP A 121 -23.58 5.74 5.83
CA ASP A 121 -24.51 6.75 5.29
C ASP A 121 -25.96 6.26 5.36
N LYS A 122 -26.18 4.95 5.17
CA LYS A 122 -27.51 4.35 5.37
C LYS A 122 -28.03 4.49 6.80
N GLU A 123 -27.20 4.24 7.82
CA GLU A 123 -27.60 4.42 9.22
C GLU A 123 -27.95 5.87 9.57
N ILE A 124 -27.28 6.85 8.96
CA ILE A 124 -27.53 8.28 9.19
C ILE A 124 -28.83 8.76 8.51
N ILE A 125 -29.16 8.21 7.34
CA ILE A 125 -30.37 8.61 6.57
C ILE A 125 -31.64 7.91 7.10
N SER A 126 -31.50 6.75 7.76
CA SER A 126 -32.63 5.98 8.29
C SER A 126 -32.96 6.23 9.78
N GLY A 127 -32.21 7.08 10.47
CA GLY A 127 -32.42 7.44 11.87
C GLY A 127 -32.91 8.87 12.03
#